data_AF-H9MA94-F1
#
_entry.id   AF-H9MA94-F1
#
_cell.length_a   1.000
_cell.length_b   1.000
_cell.length_c   1.000
_cell.angle_alpha   90.00
_cell.angle_beta   90.00
_cell.angle_gamma   90.00
#
_symmetry.space_group_name_H-M   'P 1'
#
loop_
_entity.id
_entity.type
_entity.pdbx_description
1 polymer ?
#
loop_
_entity_poly.entity_id
_entity_poly.type
_entity_poly.pdbx_seq_one_letter_code
_entity_poly.pdbx_strand_id
1 'polypeptide(L)'
;NPLGTTMEATTVRQLLAFASEKNIHLVCDEIYSGSVFSSPKFTSIAEILATENISQRERVHIVYSLSKDLGLPGFRVGVIYSYNDTVVTAARRMSSFSLVSSHTQHLIASMLSDTEFVGKYLAENSKRLRKRHQMFVSELRVAGIN
;
A
#
# COMPACT_ATOMS: atom_id res chain seq x y z
N ASN A 1 -3.33 -5.30 -8.58
CA ASN A 1 -4.48 -6.25 -8.56
C ASN A 1 -5.18 -6.17 -9.92
N PRO A 2 -5.43 -7.27 -10.64
CA PRO A 2 -5.07 -8.67 -10.36
C PRO A 2 -3.65 -9.07 -10.80
N LEU A 3 -2.91 -8.19 -11.47
CA LEU A 3 -1.62 -8.51 -12.10
C LEU A 3 -0.52 -9.04 -11.18
N GLY A 4 -0.53 -8.68 -9.89
CA GLY A 4 0.50 -9.10 -8.93
C GLY A 4 1.90 -8.50 -9.16
N THR A 5 2.01 -7.44 -9.96
CA THR A 5 3.27 -6.74 -10.25
C THR A 5 3.37 -5.42 -9.47
N THR A 6 4.60 -5.01 -9.15
CA THR A 6 4.92 -3.66 -8.66
C THR A 6 5.10 -2.71 -9.84
N MET A 7 4.67 -1.46 -9.70
CA MET A 7 4.88 -0.44 -10.72
C MET A 7 6.32 0.07 -10.66
N GLU A 8 6.96 0.22 -11.82
CA GLU A 8 8.27 0.84 -11.89
C GLU A 8 8.20 2.32 -11.51
N ALA A 9 9.25 2.81 -10.83
CA ALA A 9 9.30 4.21 -10.41
C ALA A 9 9.23 5.20 -11.59
N THR A 10 9.74 4.82 -12.76
CA THR A 10 9.61 5.56 -14.02
C THR A 10 8.15 5.75 -14.43
N THR A 11 7.36 4.68 -14.41
CA THR A 11 5.92 4.70 -14.71
C THR A 11 5.15 5.57 -13.71
N VAL A 12 5.47 5.45 -12.40
CA VAL A 12 4.82 6.27 -11.38
C VAL A 12 5.12 7.77 -11.59
N ARG A 13 6.35 8.13 -11.96
CA ARG A 13 6.70 9.51 -12.32
C ARG A 13 5.95 10.01 -13.54
N GLN A 14 5.79 9.18 -14.58
CA GLN A 14 5.03 9.56 -15.77
C GLN A 14 3.56 9.83 -15.44
N LEU A 15 2.94 9.00 -14.59
CA LEU A 15 1.58 9.23 -14.11
C LEU A 15 1.46 10.50 -13.29
N LEU A 16 2.43 10.77 -12.42
CA LEU A 16 2.49 12.00 -11.63
C LEU A 16 2.65 13.24 -12.52
N ALA A 17 3.54 13.19 -13.52
CA ALA A 17 3.73 14.26 -14.48
C ALA A 17 2.46 14.52 -15.30
N PHE A 18 1.80 13.45 -15.78
CA PHE A 18 0.52 13.55 -16.47
C PHE A 18 -0.58 14.18 -15.60
N ALA A 19 -0.72 13.72 -14.35
CA ALA A 19 -1.71 14.27 -13.43
C ALA A 19 -1.46 15.76 -13.13
N SER A 20 -0.19 16.12 -12.95
CA SER A 20 0.26 17.50 -12.76
C SER A 20 -0.07 18.38 -13.97
N GLU A 21 0.28 17.92 -15.19
CA GLU A 21 0.02 18.63 -16.45
C GLU A 21 -1.48 18.85 -16.68
N LYS A 22 -2.31 17.82 -16.41
CA LYS A 22 -3.76 17.89 -16.59
C LYS A 22 -4.49 18.54 -15.41
N ASN A 23 -3.77 18.97 -14.37
CA ASN A 23 -4.36 19.60 -13.21
C ASN A 23 -5.42 18.71 -12.51
N ILE A 24 -5.13 17.41 -12.43
CA ILE A 24 -6.01 16.38 -11.83
C ILE A 24 -5.33 15.72 -10.63
N HIS A 25 -6.12 14.98 -9.85
CA HIS A 25 -5.66 14.25 -8.67
C HIS A 25 -5.12 12.87 -9.04
N LEU A 26 -4.14 12.40 -8.25
CA LEU A 26 -3.61 11.05 -8.31
C LEU A 26 -3.91 10.34 -6.99
N VAL A 27 -4.71 9.27 -7.07
CA VAL A 27 -5.03 8.41 -5.93
C VAL A 27 -4.27 7.10 -6.11
N CYS A 28 -3.33 6.83 -5.20
CA CYS A 28 -2.50 5.62 -5.19
C CYS A 28 -3.04 4.64 -4.14
N ASP A 29 -3.64 3.54 -4.59
CA ASP A 29 -3.99 2.41 -3.71
C ASP A 29 -2.75 1.54 -3.49
N GLU A 30 -2.14 1.67 -2.31
CA GLU A 30 -0.92 0.96 -1.92
C GLU A 30 -1.21 -0.19 -0.94
N ILE A 31 -2.44 -0.75 -0.95
CA ILE A 31 -2.89 -1.83 -0.05
C ILE A 31 -2.03 -3.11 -0.07
N TYR A 32 -1.27 -3.34 -1.15
CA TYR A 32 -0.37 -4.50 -1.30
C TYR A 32 1.12 -4.16 -1.09
N SER A 33 1.43 -2.97 -0.58
CA SER A 33 2.81 -2.49 -0.39
C SER A 33 3.66 -3.42 0.50
N GLY A 34 3.08 -4.05 1.51
CA GLY A 34 3.75 -5.03 2.37
C GLY A 34 3.76 -6.47 1.84
N SER A 35 3.13 -6.73 0.69
CA SER A 35 3.01 -8.06 0.08
C SER A 35 4.05 -8.33 -1.01
N VAL A 36 5.10 -7.50 -1.09
CA VAL A 36 6.15 -7.58 -2.12
C VAL A 36 7.15 -8.67 -1.75
N PHE A 37 7.22 -9.70 -2.58
CA PHE A 37 8.04 -10.88 -2.31
C PHE A 37 9.14 -11.14 -3.34
N SER A 38 9.26 -10.34 -4.40
CA SER A 38 10.32 -10.44 -5.41
C SER A 38 10.73 -9.06 -5.91
N SER A 39 11.88 -9.00 -6.58
CA SER A 39 12.27 -7.79 -7.33
C SER A 39 11.34 -7.57 -8.53
N PRO A 40 11.14 -6.31 -8.98
CA PRO A 40 11.68 -5.08 -8.39
C PRO A 40 11.00 -4.69 -7.07
N LYS A 41 11.75 -4.01 -6.19
CA LYS A 41 11.20 -3.49 -4.93
C LYS A 41 10.06 -2.52 -5.23
N PHE A 42 9.10 -2.46 -4.30
CA PHE A 42 8.04 -1.47 -4.36
C PHE A 42 8.59 -0.09 -4.03
N THR A 43 8.21 0.90 -4.85
CA THR A 43 8.47 2.32 -4.63
C THR A 43 7.13 2.99 -4.38
N SER A 44 6.94 3.52 -3.17
CA SER A 44 5.73 4.28 -2.82
C SER A 44 5.75 5.63 -3.52
N ILE A 45 4.57 6.18 -3.83
CA ILE A 45 4.47 7.56 -4.32
C ILE A 45 5.03 8.57 -3.30
N ALA A 46 4.95 8.27 -1.99
CA ALA A 46 5.50 9.11 -0.94
C ALA A 46 7.03 9.24 -1.04
N GLU A 47 7.73 8.18 -1.45
CA GLU A 47 9.18 8.20 -1.66
C GLU A 47 9.56 9.15 -2.80
N ILE A 48 8.87 9.05 -3.94
CA ILE A 48 9.07 9.92 -5.11
C ILE A 48 8.82 11.39 -4.74
N LEU A 49 7.72 11.67 -4.02
CA LEU A 49 7.40 13.03 -3.59
C LEU A 49 8.44 13.60 -2.61
N ALA A 50 9.01 12.77 -1.75
CA ALA A 50 10.04 13.20 -0.79
C ALA A 50 11.36 13.53 -1.49
N THR A 51 11.78 12.74 -2.47
CA THR A 51 13.06 12.92 -3.17
C THR A 51 13.04 14.06 -4.19
N GLU A 52 11.92 14.29 -4.89
CA GLU A 52 11.90 15.13 -6.10
C GLU A 52 11.37 16.55 -5.87
N ASN A 53 11.20 16.95 -4.61
CA ASN A 53 10.69 18.25 -4.18
C ASN A 53 9.51 18.81 -5.01
N ILE A 54 8.52 17.95 -5.29
CA ILE A 54 7.42 18.26 -6.21
C ILE A 54 6.47 19.29 -5.57
N SER A 55 6.07 20.32 -6.33
CA SER A 55 5.26 21.44 -5.84
C SER A 55 3.77 21.12 -5.66
N GLN A 56 3.25 20.10 -6.36
CA GLN A 56 1.81 19.77 -6.38
C GLN A 56 1.44 18.55 -5.50
N ARG A 57 2.12 18.35 -4.36
CA ARG A 57 1.91 17.17 -3.50
C ARG A 57 0.49 17.05 -2.96
N GLU A 58 -0.21 18.18 -2.80
CA GLU A 58 -1.59 18.26 -2.34
C GLU A 58 -2.58 17.47 -3.23
N ARG A 59 -2.21 17.18 -4.47
CA ARG A 59 -3.06 16.40 -5.40
C ARG A 59 -2.78 14.91 -5.37
N VAL A 60 -1.86 14.48 -4.52
CA VAL A 60 -1.53 13.06 -4.34
C VAL A 60 -2.17 12.56 -3.05
N HIS A 61 -2.85 11.43 -3.16
CA HIS A 61 -3.55 10.78 -2.06
C HIS A 61 -3.17 9.30 -2.06
N ILE A 62 -2.88 8.74 -0.89
CA ILE A 62 -2.57 7.33 -0.69
C ILE A 62 -3.73 6.68 0.06
N VAL A 63 -4.18 5.54 -0.44
CA VAL A 63 -5.14 4.67 0.22
C VAL A 63 -4.42 3.40 0.67
N TYR A 64 -4.61 3.02 1.94
CA TYR A 64 -3.95 1.88 2.54
C TYR A 64 -4.89 1.08 3.45
N SER A 65 -4.57 -0.19 3.70
CA SER A 65 -5.31 -1.03 4.66
C SER A 65 -4.45 -2.20 5.14
N LEU A 66 -4.67 -2.63 6.37
CA LEU A 66 -4.04 -3.82 6.96
C LEU A 66 -4.65 -5.15 6.46
N SER A 67 -5.67 -5.07 5.60
CA SER A 67 -6.44 -6.22 5.15
C SER A 67 -5.62 -7.27 4.38
N LYS A 68 -4.59 -6.82 3.63
CA LYS A 68 -3.82 -7.68 2.73
C LYS A 68 -2.43 -7.98 3.29
N ASP A 69 -1.74 -6.96 3.76
CA ASP A 69 -0.37 -7.12 4.25
C ASP A 69 -0.28 -7.87 5.57
N LEU A 70 -1.19 -7.59 6.53
CA LEU A 70 -1.24 -8.29 7.81
C LEU A 70 -2.26 -9.44 7.84
N GLY A 71 -3.03 -9.63 6.77
CA GLY A 71 -4.08 -10.65 6.72
C GLY A 71 -5.22 -10.40 7.72
N LEU A 72 -5.50 -9.13 8.06
CA LEU A 72 -6.53 -8.74 9.02
C LEU A 72 -7.73 -8.04 8.34
N PRO A 73 -8.39 -8.65 7.32
CA PRO A 73 -9.49 -7.99 6.65
C PRO A 73 -10.60 -7.68 7.65
N GLY A 74 -10.98 -8.63 8.51
CA GLY A 74 -12.11 -8.52 9.45
C GLY A 74 -11.99 -7.38 10.47
N PHE A 75 -10.80 -6.83 10.67
CA PHE A 75 -10.58 -5.70 11.59
C PHE A 75 -10.94 -4.35 10.98
N ARG A 76 -11.22 -4.31 9.67
CA ARG A 76 -11.72 -3.12 8.94
C ARG A 76 -10.85 -1.87 9.13
N VAL A 77 -9.53 -2.05 9.20
CA VAL A 77 -8.58 -0.93 9.32
C VAL A 77 -8.24 -0.41 7.93
N GLY A 78 -8.77 0.77 7.60
CA GLY A 78 -8.46 1.53 6.39
C GLY A 78 -7.84 2.88 6.73
N VAL A 79 -6.94 3.35 5.88
CA VAL A 79 -6.20 4.60 6.07
C VAL A 79 -6.27 5.40 4.77
N ILE A 80 -6.57 6.69 4.91
CA ILE A 80 -6.41 7.69 3.85
C ILE A 80 -5.30 8.62 4.29
N TYR A 81 -4.28 8.75 3.46
CA TYR A 81 -3.18 9.67 3.66
C TYR A 81 -3.16 10.68 2.51
N SER A 82 -3.10 11.97 2.84
CA SER A 82 -3.08 13.04 1.84
C SER A 82 -2.30 14.22 2.36
N TYR A 83 -1.59 14.89 1.46
CA TYR A 83 -0.90 16.15 1.73
C TYR A 83 -1.84 17.37 1.65
N ASN A 84 -3.14 17.19 1.41
CA ASN A 84 -4.11 18.27 1.31
C ASN A 84 -5.03 18.31 2.54
N ASP A 85 -4.89 19.36 3.34
CA ASP A 85 -5.62 19.53 4.59
C ASP A 85 -7.15 19.62 4.41
N THR A 86 -7.61 20.11 3.25
CA THR A 86 -9.04 20.14 2.91
C THR A 86 -9.58 18.72 2.73
N VAL A 87 -8.83 17.88 2.00
CA VAL A 87 -9.16 16.46 1.82
C VAL A 87 -9.09 15.71 3.15
N VAL A 88 -8.05 15.93 3.95
CA VAL A 88 -7.90 15.32 5.28
C VAL A 88 -9.08 15.69 6.19
N THR A 89 -9.46 16.97 6.22
CA THR A 89 -10.58 17.45 7.04
C THR A 89 -11.91 16.85 6.61
N ALA A 90 -12.18 16.81 5.31
CA ALA A 90 -13.39 16.20 4.76
C ALA A 90 -13.43 14.69 5.04
N ALA A 91 -12.34 13.96 4.76
CA ALA A 91 -12.22 12.53 5.01
C ALA A 91 -12.40 12.19 6.50
N ARG A 92 -11.85 13.00 7.40
CA ARG A 92 -12.02 12.84 8.85
C ARG A 92 -13.48 13.05 9.30
N ARG A 93 -14.22 13.97 8.69
CA ARG A 93 -15.65 14.12 8.99
C ARG A 93 -16.43 12.91 8.49
N MET A 94 -16.13 12.43 7.29
CA MET A 94 -16.78 11.25 6.70
C MET A 94 -16.43 9.94 7.43
N SER A 95 -15.25 9.83 8.04
CA SER A 95 -14.85 8.61 8.76
C SER A 95 -15.76 8.29 9.95
N SER A 96 -16.53 9.26 10.46
CA SER A 96 -17.55 9.06 11.49
C SER A 96 -18.58 7.97 11.16
N PHE A 97 -18.84 7.71 9.87
CA PHE A 97 -19.76 6.65 9.43
C PHE A 97 -19.15 5.25 9.47
N SER A 98 -17.82 5.13 9.58
CA SER A 98 -17.10 3.85 9.48
C SER A 98 -15.82 3.85 10.32
N LEU A 99 -15.91 4.31 11.56
CA LEU A 99 -14.77 4.38 12.47
C LEU A 99 -14.23 2.97 12.76
N VAL A 100 -12.91 2.87 12.85
CA VAL A 100 -12.25 1.66 13.36
C VAL A 100 -12.59 1.51 14.84
N SER A 101 -12.94 0.31 15.29
CA SER A 101 -13.19 0.02 16.71
C SER A 101 -12.03 0.46 17.59
N SER A 102 -12.31 1.13 18.71
CA SER A 102 -11.29 1.60 19.65
C SER A 102 -10.43 0.45 20.21
N HIS A 103 -11.03 -0.72 20.43
CA HIS A 103 -10.31 -1.92 20.85
C HIS A 103 -9.33 -2.37 19.75
N THR A 104 -9.78 -2.39 18.48
CA THR A 104 -8.89 -2.70 17.36
C THR A 104 -7.78 -1.67 17.22
N GLN A 105 -8.06 -0.38 17.41
CA GLN A 105 -7.05 0.68 17.38
C GLN A 105 -5.97 0.43 18.45
N HIS A 106 -6.37 0.11 19.69
CA HIS A 106 -5.43 -0.18 20.77
C HIS A 106 -4.57 -1.41 20.47
N LEU A 107 -5.20 -2.51 20.03
CA LEU A 107 -4.49 -3.75 19.66
C LEU A 107 -3.46 -3.51 18.55
N ILE A 108 -3.87 -2.83 17.48
CA ILE A 108 -3.00 -2.54 16.33
C ILE A 108 -1.89 -1.58 16.73
N ALA A 109 -2.17 -0.56 17.56
CA ALA A 109 -1.15 0.35 18.06
C ALA A 109 -0.08 -0.41 18.87
N SER A 110 -0.48 -1.29 19.80
CA SER A 110 0.46 -2.11 20.57
C SER A 110 1.28 -3.04 19.68
N MET A 111 0.64 -3.70 18.72
CA MET A 111 1.30 -4.63 17.81
C MET A 111 2.28 -3.94 16.85
N LEU A 112 1.90 -2.79 16.27
CA LEU A 112 2.74 -2.05 15.32
C LEU A 112 3.87 -1.26 16.00
N SER A 113 3.75 -0.99 17.30
CA SER A 113 4.81 -0.35 18.08
C SER A 113 5.97 -1.31 18.38
N ASP A 114 5.74 -2.62 18.33
CA ASP A 114 6.78 -3.64 18.45
C ASP A 114 7.55 -3.76 17.12
N THR A 115 8.65 -3.01 17.00
CA THR A 115 9.47 -2.97 15.79
C THR A 115 10.19 -4.28 15.50
N GLU A 116 10.48 -5.09 16.53
CA GLU A 116 11.08 -6.41 16.37
C GLU A 116 10.06 -7.38 15.75
N PHE A 117 8.82 -7.37 16.27
CA PHE A 117 7.72 -8.12 15.67
C PHE A 117 7.48 -7.70 14.22
N VAL A 118 7.36 -6.39 13.94
CA VAL A 118 7.08 -5.88 12.58
C VAL A 118 8.18 -6.30 11.60
N GLY A 119 9.45 -6.15 11.97
CA GLY A 119 10.58 -6.54 11.13
C GLY A 119 10.59 -8.04 10.82
N LYS A 120 10.37 -8.88 11.84
CA LYS A 120 10.26 -10.35 11.67
C LYS A 120 9.06 -10.72 10.81
N TYR A 121 7.91 -10.08 11.03
CA TYR A 121 6.68 -10.33 10.29
C TYR A 121 6.87 -10.05 8.80
N LEU A 122 7.38 -8.87 8.44
CA LEU A 122 7.56 -8.48 7.04
C LEU A 122 8.52 -9.44 6.30
N ALA A 123 9.63 -9.79 6.94
CA ALA A 123 10.61 -10.73 6.38
C ALA A 123 10.00 -12.12 6.17
N GLU A 124 9.32 -12.66 7.18
CA GLU A 124 8.71 -13.99 7.13
C GLU A 124 7.51 -14.04 6.17
N ASN A 125 6.69 -12.99 6.11
CA ASN A 125 5.58 -12.87 5.16
C ASN A 125 6.09 -12.89 3.72
N SER A 126 7.09 -12.05 3.40
CA SER A 126 7.72 -12.01 2.07
C SER A 126 8.31 -13.37 1.67
N LYS A 127 8.99 -14.05 2.60
CA LYS A 127 9.54 -15.40 2.39
C LYS A 127 8.45 -16.44 2.10
N ARG A 128 7.37 -16.45 2.88
CA ARG A 128 6.26 -17.42 2.71
C ARG A 128 5.49 -17.17 1.41
N LEU A 129 5.22 -15.91 1.09
CA LEU A 129 4.56 -15.53 -0.17
C LEU A 129 5.38 -15.98 -1.37
N ARG A 130 6.70 -15.72 -1.37
CA ARG A 130 7.61 -16.18 -2.44
C ARG A 130 7.55 -17.70 -2.61
N LYS A 131 7.68 -18.45 -1.50
CA LYS A 131 7.66 -19.92 -1.53
C LYS A 131 6.34 -20.44 -2.11
N ARG A 132 5.20 -19.88 -1.68
CA ARG A 132 3.89 -20.31 -2.15
C ARG A 132 3.68 -19.97 -3.62
N HIS A 133 4.07 -18.76 -4.04
CA HIS A 133 4.00 -18.33 -5.43
C HIS A 133 4.82 -19.25 -6.34
N GLN A 134 6.07 -19.55 -5.97
CA GLN A 134 6.96 -20.44 -6.74
C GLN A 134 6.38 -21.84 -6.89
N MET A 135 5.87 -22.42 -5.79
CA MET A 135 5.21 -23.73 -5.81
C MET A 135 4.00 -23.73 -6.75
N PHE A 136 3.14 -22.71 -6.67
CA PHE A 136 1.94 -22.67 -7.51
C PHE A 136 2.28 -22.51 -8.99
N VAL A 137 3.21 -21.60 -9.31
CA VAL A 137 3.66 -21.37 -10.69
C VAL A 137 4.40 -22.58 -11.27
N SER A 138 5.17 -23.33 -10.46
CA SER A 138 5.84 -24.53 -10.95
C SER A 138 4.84 -25.61 -11.38
N GLU A 139 3.79 -25.84 -10.59
CA GLU A 139 2.75 -26.82 -10.94
C GLU A 139 1.94 -26.39 -12.16
N LEU A 140 1.63 -25.09 -12.29
CA LEU A 140 0.97 -24.56 -13.48
C LEU A 140 1.80 -24.78 -14.75
N ARG A 141 3.12 -24.56 -14.68
CA ARG A 141 4.03 -24.81 -15.81
C ARG A 141 4.08 -26.28 -16.18
N VAL A 142 4.06 -27.20 -15.20
CA VAL A 142 3.99 -28.64 -15.47
C VAL A 142 2.68 -29.00 -16.20
N ALA A 143 1.58 -28.32 -15.87
CA ALA A 143 0.30 -28.45 -16.57
C ALA A 143 0.24 -27.73 -17.93
N GLY A 144 1.34 -27.10 -18.38
CA GLY A 144 1.40 -26.37 -19.67
C GLY A 144 0.82 -24.95 -19.62
N ILE A 145 0.54 -24.42 -18.43
CA ILE A 145 0.05 -23.05 -18.22
C ILE A 145 1.25 -22.17 -17.86
N ASN A 146 1.61 -21.27 -18.79
CA ASN A 146 2.73 -20.33 -18.64
C ASN A 146 2.33 -19.04 -17.92
#